data_AF-A0A564Q8T1-F1
#
_entry.id   AF-A0A564Q8T1-F1
#
_cell.length_a   1.000
_cell.length_b   1.000
_cell.length_c   1.000
_cell.angle_alpha   90.00
_cell.angle_beta   90.00
_cell.angle_gamma   90.00
#
_symmetry.space_group_name_H-M   'P 1'
#
loop_
_entity.id
_entity.type
_entity.pdbx_description
1 polymer ?
#
loop_
_entity_poly.entity_id
_entity_poly.type
_entity_poly.pdbx_seq_one_letter_code
_entity_poly.pdbx_strand_id
1 'polypeptide(L)'
;MKKSGVSIGENDIIGLPRTLEELKEMKPFEFQNWACQKLTGRASEKKVGDMGINGWLIDGRPIQVKQSENIGRNVIDNFETAIRRVKKDKGVVVAFSFGRGAYEEVARAKLEDGLDIELKTVGEILKEE
;
A
#
# COMPACT_ATOMS: atom_id res chain seq x y z
N MET A 1 1.58 -6.04 39.06
CA MET A 1 2.11 -6.76 37.88
C MET A 1 1.08 -6.68 36.76
N LYS A 2 1.33 -5.89 35.71
CA LYS A 2 0.46 -5.88 34.52
C LYS A 2 0.71 -7.18 33.75
N LYS A 3 -0.28 -8.08 33.74
CA LYS A 3 -0.29 -9.20 32.81
C LYS A 3 -0.52 -8.63 31.42
N SER A 4 0.55 -8.36 30.68
CA SER A 4 0.49 -8.12 29.23
C SER A 4 0.24 -9.47 28.54
N GLY A 5 -0.96 -10.02 28.72
CA GLY A 5 -1.41 -11.19 27.98
C GLY A 5 -1.89 -10.73 26.62
N VAL A 6 -0.98 -10.63 25.64
CA VAL A 6 -1.38 -10.56 24.23
C VAL A 6 -1.90 -11.95 23.87
N SER A 7 -3.22 -12.08 23.70
CA SER A 7 -3.82 -13.26 23.08
C SER A 7 -3.52 -13.18 21.59
N ILE A 8 -2.45 -13.85 21.14
CA ILE A 8 -2.17 -14.03 19.71
C ILE A 8 -3.18 -15.06 19.22
N GLY A 9 -4.18 -14.63 18.45
CA GLY A 9 -5.05 -15.55 17.71
C GLY A 9 -4.32 -16.17 16.52
N GLU A 10 -4.82 -17.26 15.95
CA GLU A 10 -4.26 -17.82 14.69
C GLU A 10 -4.19 -16.74 13.60
N ASN A 11 -5.17 -15.83 13.55
CA ASN A 11 -5.20 -14.68 12.64
C ASN A 11 -4.14 -13.60 12.91
N ASP A 12 -3.42 -13.64 14.03
CA ASP A 12 -2.35 -12.72 14.38
C ASP A 12 -0.96 -13.27 14.01
N ILE A 13 -0.90 -14.50 13.47
CA ILE A 13 0.34 -15.12 13.01
C ILE A 13 0.72 -14.53 11.65
N ILE A 14 1.84 -13.79 11.61
CA ILE A 14 2.44 -13.30 10.38
C ILE A 14 2.93 -14.52 9.58
N GLY A 15 2.31 -14.79 8.43
CA GLY A 15 2.72 -15.85 7.51
C GLY A 15 1.67 -16.92 7.17
N LEU A 16 0.48 -16.91 7.80
CA LEU A 16 -0.61 -17.76 7.33
C LEU A 16 -1.18 -17.25 6.00
N PRO A 17 -1.56 -18.14 5.06
CA PRO A 17 -2.31 -17.76 3.87
C PRO A 17 -3.59 -17.05 4.29
N ARG A 18 -3.86 -15.88 3.71
CA ARG A 18 -5.08 -15.11 3.98
C ARG A 18 -5.98 -15.10 2.76
N THR A 19 -7.28 -15.13 2.99
CA THR A 19 -8.27 -14.93 1.92
C THR A 19 -8.46 -13.44 1.63
N LEU A 20 -9.04 -13.12 0.46
CA LEU A 20 -9.42 -11.73 0.15
C LEU A 20 -10.44 -11.16 1.15
N GLU A 21 -11.33 -12.01 1.67
CA GLU A 21 -12.37 -11.64 2.64
C GLU A 21 -11.73 -11.27 3.98
N GLU A 22 -10.81 -12.09 4.49
CA GLU A 22 -10.07 -11.79 5.73
C GLU A 22 -9.27 -10.50 5.62
N LEU A 23 -8.68 -10.22 4.46
CA LEU A 23 -7.93 -8.99 4.20
C LEU A 23 -8.84 -7.76 4.12
N LYS A 24 -10.11 -7.92 3.72
CA LYS A 24 -11.10 -6.82 3.75
C LYS A 24 -11.53 -6.49 5.18
N GLU A 25 -11.64 -7.51 6.04
CA GLU A 25 -12.08 -7.35 7.43
C GLU A 25 -10.96 -6.93 8.40
N MET A 26 -9.70 -7.10 7.99
CA MET A 26 -8.53 -6.71 8.77
C MET A 26 -8.58 -5.25 9.19
N LYS A 27 -8.07 -4.92 10.38
CA LYS A 27 -8.02 -3.51 10.80
C LYS A 27 -7.13 -2.70 9.85
N PRO A 28 -7.45 -1.43 9.55
CA PRO A 28 -6.71 -0.65 8.56
C PRO A 28 -5.20 -0.57 8.79
N PHE A 29 -4.76 -0.49 10.06
CA PHE A 29 -3.34 -0.46 10.38
C PHE A 29 -2.66 -1.82 10.18
N GLU A 30 -3.34 -2.91 10.53
CA GLU A 30 -2.85 -4.27 10.31
C GLU A 30 -2.72 -4.55 8.80
N PHE A 31 -3.71 -4.12 8.01
CA PHE A 31 -3.69 -4.27 6.54
C PHE A 31 -2.56 -3.48 5.90
N GLN A 32 -2.33 -2.24 6.35
CA GLN A 32 -1.20 -1.43 5.88
C GLN A 32 0.13 -2.13 6.15
N ASN A 33 0.31 -2.69 7.36
CA ASN A 33 1.53 -3.41 7.73
C ASN A 33 1.70 -4.67 6.89
N TRP A 34 0.63 -5.45 6.73
CA TRP A 34 0.61 -6.65 5.90
C TRP A 34 1.02 -6.34 4.45
N ALA A 35 0.42 -5.32 3.84
CA ALA A 35 0.72 -4.93 2.47
C ALA A 35 2.18 -4.47 2.30
N CYS A 36 2.69 -3.67 3.24
CA CYS A 36 4.10 -3.26 3.21
C CYS A 36 5.03 -4.47 3.34
N GLN A 37 4.78 -5.39 4.29
CA GLN A 37 5.60 -6.58 4.50
C GLN A 37 5.62 -7.51 3.27
N LYS A 38 4.46 -7.75 2.64
CA LYS A 38 4.37 -8.58 1.44
C LYS A 38 5.15 -7.99 0.26
N LEU A 39 5.30 -6.67 0.19
CA LEU A 39 6.16 -6.02 -0.79
C LEU A 39 7.61 -5.90 -0.34
N THR A 40 8.03 -6.61 0.70
CA THR A 40 9.37 -6.48 1.33
C THR A 40 9.68 -5.07 1.83
N GLY A 41 8.65 -4.27 2.13
CA GLY A 41 8.76 -2.92 2.65
C GLY A 41 8.53 -2.81 4.16
N ARG A 42 8.65 -1.59 4.65
CA ARG A 42 8.37 -1.20 6.04
C ARG A 42 7.28 -0.14 6.08
N ALA A 43 6.27 -0.35 6.92
CA ALA A 43 5.23 0.66 7.16
C ALA A 43 5.79 1.85 7.95
N SER A 44 5.32 3.06 7.63
CA SER A 44 5.68 4.28 8.35
C SER A 44 5.07 4.28 9.76
N GLU A 45 5.89 4.58 10.77
CA GLU A 45 5.47 4.62 12.18
C GLU A 45 4.52 5.79 12.51
N LYS A 46 4.65 6.92 11.79
CA LYS A 46 3.84 8.13 12.01
C LYS A 46 3.03 8.46 10.75
N LYS A 47 1.74 8.72 10.92
CA LYS A 47 0.84 9.20 9.85
C LYS A 47 1.04 10.69 9.48
N VAL A 48 1.98 11.38 10.14
CA VAL A 48 2.06 12.85 10.13
C VAL A 48 3.23 13.27 9.25
N GLY A 49 2.95 14.07 8.21
CA GLY A 49 3.97 14.71 7.36
C GLY A 49 3.99 14.23 5.91
N ASP A 50 3.62 12.96 5.65
CA ASP A 50 3.94 12.34 4.36
C ASP A 50 2.77 12.33 3.36
N MET A 51 1.63 12.92 3.72
CA MET A 51 0.47 13.23 2.87
C MET A 51 0.02 12.12 1.89
N GLY A 52 0.23 10.85 2.22
CA GLY A 52 -0.10 9.73 1.32
C GLY A 52 0.87 8.55 1.38
N ILE A 53 2.10 8.72 1.88
CA ILE A 53 3.03 7.58 1.98
C ILE A 53 2.69 6.75 3.23
N ASN A 54 2.39 5.47 3.03
CA ASN A 54 2.09 4.50 4.08
C ASN A 54 3.31 3.65 4.48
N GLY A 55 4.32 3.57 3.63
CA GLY A 55 5.52 2.81 3.88
C GLY A 55 6.54 2.95 2.75
N TRP A 56 7.62 2.19 2.87
CA TRP A 56 8.78 2.26 2.00
C TRP A 56 9.29 0.87 1.66
N LEU A 57 9.57 0.62 0.38
CA LEU A 57 10.31 -0.57 -0.05
C LEU A 57 11.77 -0.48 0.43
N ILE A 58 12.48 -1.61 0.44
CA ILE A 58 13.90 -1.67 0.83
C ILE A 58 14.78 -0.74 -0.04
N ASP A 59 14.43 -0.58 -1.32
CA ASP A 59 15.13 0.32 -2.25
C ASP A 59 14.74 1.81 -2.09
N GLY A 60 13.89 2.12 -1.10
CA GLY A 60 13.46 3.48 -0.77
C GLY A 60 12.38 4.05 -1.69
N ARG A 61 11.68 3.22 -2.47
CA ARG A 61 10.45 3.63 -3.15
C ARG A 61 9.28 3.74 -2.16
N PRO A 62 8.47 4.80 -2.21
CA PRO A 62 7.28 4.95 -1.36
C PRO A 62 6.15 3.98 -1.76
N ILE A 63 5.33 3.63 -0.78
CA ILE A 63 4.15 2.78 -0.91
C ILE A 63 2.93 3.55 -0.40
N GLN A 64 1.85 3.64 -1.19
CA GLN A 64 0.52 4.04 -0.73
C GLN A 64 -0.37 2.80 -0.68
N VAL A 65 -1.09 2.61 0.41
CA VAL A 65 -2.00 1.48 0.63
C VAL A 65 -3.42 2.00 0.80
N LYS A 66 -4.37 1.40 0.07
CA LYS A 66 -5.81 1.62 0.21
C LYS A 66 -6.53 0.29 0.39
N GLN A 67 -7.19 0.11 1.54
CA GLN A 67 -8.02 -1.07 1.81
C GLN A 67 -9.42 -0.90 1.22
N SER A 68 -9.51 -0.66 -0.09
CA SER A 68 -10.78 -0.48 -0.80
C SER A 68 -10.66 -0.86 -2.28
N GLU A 69 -11.80 -0.98 -2.94
CA GLU A 69 -11.94 -1.29 -4.36
C GLU A 69 -12.15 -0.03 -5.21
N ASN A 70 -11.97 -0.19 -6.52
CA ASN A 70 -12.23 0.83 -7.54
C ASN A 70 -11.54 2.16 -7.25
N ILE A 71 -10.25 2.09 -6.90
CA ILE A 71 -9.43 3.28 -6.66
C ILE A 71 -9.38 4.14 -7.92
N GLY A 72 -9.78 5.40 -7.78
CA GLY A 72 -9.83 6.37 -8.86
C GLY A 72 -8.57 7.23 -8.98
N ARG A 73 -8.59 8.07 -10.02
CA ARG A 73 -7.55 9.05 -10.37
C ARG A 73 -7.05 9.88 -9.18
N ASN A 74 -7.97 10.33 -8.32
CA ASN A 74 -7.66 11.21 -7.19
C ASN A 74 -6.61 10.64 -6.23
N VAL A 75 -6.53 9.31 -6.08
CA VAL A 75 -5.50 8.69 -5.23
C VAL A 75 -4.12 8.79 -5.90
N ILE A 76 -4.07 8.65 -7.22
CA ILE A 76 -2.84 8.74 -8.00
C ILE A 76 -2.33 10.19 -7.99
N ASP A 77 -3.19 11.18 -8.24
CA ASP A 77 -2.82 12.61 -8.18
C ASP A 77 -2.17 12.99 -6.83
N ASN A 78 -2.76 12.51 -5.73
CA ASN A 78 -2.23 12.75 -4.38
C ASN A 78 -0.89 12.04 -4.16
N PHE A 79 -0.76 10.81 -4.67
CA PHE A 79 0.46 10.03 -4.52
C PHE A 79 1.61 10.60 -5.36
N GLU A 80 1.36 11.10 -6.57
CA GLU A 80 2.33 11.85 -7.36
C GLU A 80 2.89 13.04 -6.59
N THR A 81 2.00 13.83 -5.97
CA THR A 81 2.40 14.97 -5.12
C THR A 81 3.29 14.51 -3.98
N ALA A 82 2.97 13.38 -3.34
CA ALA A 82 3.76 12.82 -2.24
C ALA A 82 5.14 12.34 -2.71
N ILE A 83 5.20 11.59 -3.81
CA ILE A 83 6.43 11.10 -4.45
C ILE A 83 7.40 12.26 -4.75
N ARG A 84 6.89 13.35 -5.33
CA ARG A 84 7.72 14.53 -5.66
C ARG A 84 8.29 15.21 -4.42
N ARG A 85 7.51 15.33 -3.35
CA ARG A 85 7.97 15.94 -2.09
C ARG A 85 9.14 15.18 -1.48
N VAL A 86 9.12 13.85 -1.59
CA VAL A 86 10.21 12.99 -1.12
C VAL A 86 11.33 12.78 -2.15
N LYS A 87 11.30 13.54 -3.26
CA LYS A 87 12.30 13.53 -4.33
C LYS A 87 12.52 12.13 -4.92
N LYS A 88 11.43 11.41 -5.14
CA LYS A 88 11.40 10.13 -5.83
C LYS A 88 10.69 10.29 -7.18
N ASP A 89 10.92 9.33 -8.05
CA ASP A 89 10.36 9.21 -9.40
C ASP A 89 9.62 7.89 -9.60
N LYS A 90 9.67 6.98 -8.63
CA LYS A 90 8.97 5.69 -8.66
C LYS A 90 8.22 5.44 -7.37
N GLY A 91 7.15 4.66 -7.42
CA GLY A 91 6.38 4.26 -6.24
C GLY A 91 5.36 3.16 -6.53
N VAL A 92 4.76 2.63 -5.47
CA VAL A 92 3.74 1.56 -5.59
C VAL A 92 2.46 1.98 -4.89
N VAL A 93 1.31 1.79 -5.54
CA VAL A 93 -0.01 1.91 -4.92
C VAL A 93 -0.63 0.53 -4.82
N VAL A 94 -1.08 0.18 -3.61
CA VAL A 94 -1.74 -1.09 -3.30
C VAL A 94 -3.22 -0.88 -3.05
N ALA A 95 -4.08 -1.67 -3.70
CA ALA A 95 -5.51 -1.67 -3.46
C ALA A 95 -6.18 -3.02 -3.79
N PHE A 96 -7.47 -3.19 -3.51
CA PHE A 96 -8.18 -4.39 -3.98
C PHE A 96 -8.47 -4.33 -5.49
N SER A 97 -8.75 -3.15 -6.02
CA SER A 97 -8.91 -2.92 -7.46
C SER A 97 -8.77 -1.44 -7.81
N PHE A 98 -8.51 -1.17 -9.09
CA PHE A 98 -8.32 0.16 -9.64
C PHE A 98 -9.35 0.42 -10.74
N GLY A 99 -9.89 1.63 -10.77
CA GLY A 99 -10.76 2.11 -11.84
C GLY A 99 -9.96 2.61 -13.03
N ARG A 100 -10.62 2.78 -14.19
CA ARG A 100 -9.99 3.25 -15.44
C ARG A 100 -9.18 4.54 -15.26
N GLY A 101 -9.73 5.50 -14.51
CA GLY A 101 -9.06 6.78 -14.26
C GLY A 101 -7.73 6.67 -13.51
N ALA A 102 -7.53 5.64 -12.68
CA ALA A 102 -6.24 5.42 -12.03
C ALA A 102 -5.19 4.94 -13.03
N TYR A 103 -5.55 4.02 -13.93
CA TYR A 103 -4.65 3.55 -15.00
C TYR A 103 -4.31 4.66 -16.00
N GLU A 104 -5.31 5.45 -16.41
CA GLU A 104 -5.11 6.62 -17.27
C GLU A 104 -4.14 7.61 -16.64
N GLU A 105 -4.29 7.89 -15.34
CA GLU A 105 -3.42 8.83 -14.62
C GLU A 105 -1.99 8.31 -14.47
N VAL A 106 -1.80 7.02 -14.17
CA VAL A 106 -0.46 6.42 -14.13
C VAL A 106 0.24 6.50 -15.49
N ALA A 107 -0.49 6.25 -16.58
CA ALA A 107 0.06 6.39 -17.93
C ALA A 107 0.46 7.84 -18.23
N ARG A 108 -0.39 8.80 -17.86
CA ARG A 108 -0.10 10.24 -18.00
C ARG A 108 1.13 10.63 -17.19
N ALA A 109 1.17 10.29 -15.90
CA ALA A 109 2.27 10.60 -14.99
C ALA A 109 3.61 10.04 -15.49
N LYS A 110 3.61 8.85 -16.10
CA LYS A 110 4.82 8.29 -16.70
C LYS A 110 5.28 9.07 -17.94
N LEU A 111 4.36 9.42 -18.83
CA LEU A 111 4.66 10.07 -20.11
C LEU A 111 5.01 11.55 -19.96
N GLU A 112 4.27 12.27 -19.13
CA GLU A 112 4.38 13.73 -19.00
C GLU A 112 5.36 14.13 -17.90
N ASP A 113 5.46 13.33 -16.84
CA ASP A 113 6.16 13.72 -15.61
C ASP A 113 7.34 12.82 -15.24
N GLY A 114 7.54 11.71 -15.97
CA GLY A 114 8.57 10.72 -15.67
C GLY A 114 8.33 9.98 -14.35
N LEU A 115 7.10 9.96 -13.83
CA LEU A 115 6.75 9.24 -12.60
C LEU A 115 6.31 7.80 -12.92
N ASP A 116 7.09 6.81 -12.50
CA ASP A 116 6.83 5.39 -12.69
C ASP A 116 6.07 4.82 -11.48
N ILE A 117 4.74 4.86 -11.55
CA ILE A 117 3.86 4.37 -10.48
C ILE A 117 3.33 2.99 -10.84
N GLU A 118 3.62 2.00 -10.00
CA GLU A 118 3.08 0.64 -10.12
C GLU A 118 1.75 0.55 -9.38
N LEU A 119 0.70 0.06 -10.04
CA LEU A 119 -0.57 -0.29 -9.41
C LEU A 119 -0.57 -1.79 -9.15
N LYS A 120 -0.71 -2.18 -7.88
CA LYS A 120 -0.67 -3.57 -7.48
C LYS A 120 -1.91 -3.95 -6.70
N THR A 121 -2.65 -4.94 -7.20
CA THR A 121 -3.85 -5.43 -6.53
C THR A 121 -3.48 -6.41 -5.42
N VAL A 122 -4.31 -6.47 -4.38
CA VAL A 122 -4.19 -7.48 -3.32
C VAL A 122 -4.16 -8.90 -3.92
N GLY A 123 -4.96 -9.15 -4.96
CA GLY A 123 -4.99 -10.43 -5.65
C GLY A 123 -3.69 -10.78 -6.38
N GLU A 124 -2.96 -9.80 -6.92
CA GLU A 124 -1.62 -10.01 -7.49
C GLU A 124 -0.60 -10.30 -6.39
N ILE A 125 -0.63 -9.53 -5.29
CA ILE A 125 0.28 -9.73 -4.14
C ILE A 125 0.16 -11.14 -3.55
N LEU A 126 -1.04 -11.69 -3.47
CA LEU A 126 -1.28 -13.05 -2.96
C LEU A 126 -0.82 -14.16 -3.92
N LYS A 127 -0.64 -13.87 -5.21
CA LYS A 127 -0.23 -14.86 -6.23
C LYS A 127 1.28 -14.93 -6.42
N GLU A 128 2.03 -13.94 -5.93
CA GLU A 128 3.49 -13.85 -6.07
C GLU A 128 4.25 -14.68 -5.00
N GLU A 129 3.62 -15.74 -4.47
CA GLU A 129 4.24 -16.69 -3.53
C GLU A 129 4.98 -17.83 -4.24
#